data_AF-A0A2J5N9H7-F1
#
_entry.id   AF-A0A2J5N9H7-F1
#
_cell.length_a   1.000
_cell.length_b   1.000
_cell.length_c   1.000
_cell.angle_alpha   90.00
_cell.angle_beta   90.00
_cell.angle_gamma   90.00
#
_symmetry.space_group_name_H-M   'P 1'
#
loop_
_entity.id
_entity.type
_entity.pdbx_description
1 polymer ?
#
loop_
_entity_poly.entity_id
_entity_poly.type
_entity_poly.pdbx_seq_one_letter_code
_entity_poly.pdbx_strand_id
1 'polypeptide(L)' 'LMLRKIGAKEAWLRLRKINKALTVNILYSLQGAIEGVHAATLPTQQRQELETWATEQMRESESYSG' A
#
# COMPACT_ATOMS: atom_id res chain seq x y z
N LEU A 1 8.98 -10.74 -11.64
CA LEU A 1 9.76 -9.48 -11.48
C LEU A 1 8.92 -8.19 -11.62
N MET A 2 7.65 -8.23 -12.07
CA MET A 2 6.85 -7.02 -12.34
C MET A 2 6.49 -6.21 -11.07
N LEU A 3 6.26 -6.88 -9.93
CA LEU A 3 5.97 -6.20 -8.65
C LEU A 3 7.18 -5.45 -8.06
N ARG A 4 8.41 -5.96 -8.21
CA ARG A 4 9.63 -5.27 -7.74
C ARG A 4 9.92 -3.98 -8.52
N LYS A 5 9.53 -3.94 -9.80
CA LYS A 5 9.72 -2.76 -10.66
C LYS A 5 8.71 -1.64 -10.39
N ILE A 6 7.50 -2.01 -9.96
CA ILE A 6 6.39 -1.08 -9.72
C ILE A 6 6.35 -0.67 -8.24
N GLY A 7 6.68 -1.59 -7.32
CA GLY A 7 6.63 -1.38 -5.88
C GLY A 7 5.23 -1.60 -5.28
N ALA A 8 5.18 -1.88 -3.96
CA ALA A 8 3.92 -2.16 -3.26
C ALA A 8 2.96 -0.96 -3.29
N LYS A 9 3.51 0.25 -3.16
CA LYS A 9 2.77 1.53 -3.14
C LYS A 9 1.99 1.78 -4.43
N GLU A 10 2.66 1.70 -5.58
CA GLU A 10 2.03 1.93 -6.89
C GLU A 10 1.04 0.80 -7.25
N ALA A 11 1.35 -0.45 -6.91
CA ALA A 11 0.41 -1.56 -7.06
C ALA A 11 -0.87 -1.32 -6.23
N TRP A 12 -0.73 -0.82 -5.00
CA TRP A 12 -1.86 -0.48 -4.15
C TRP A 12 -2.69 0.70 -4.70
N LEU A 13 -2.05 1.75 -5.24
CA LEU A 13 -2.77 2.85 -5.89
C LEU A 13 -3.61 2.39 -7.09
N ARG A 14 -3.05 1.52 -7.94
CA ARG A 14 -3.77 0.97 -9.09
C ARG A 14 -4.98 0.16 -8.66
N LEU A 15 -4.83 -0.68 -7.63
CA LEU A 15 -5.94 -1.44 -7.06
C LEU A 15 -6.99 -0.49 -6.47
N ARG A 16 -6.58 0.58 -5.77
CA ARG A 16 -7.49 1.56 -5.16
C ARG A 16 -8.30 2.36 -6.18
N LYS A 17 -7.77 2.58 -7.39
CA LYS A 17 -8.54 3.14 -8.53
C LYS A 17 -9.73 2.25 -8.93
N ILE A 18 -9.59 0.93 -8.75
CA ILE A 18 -10.63 -0.05 -9.07
C ILE A 18 -11.57 -0.24 -7.87
N ASN A 19 -11.02 -0.29 -6.65
CA ASN A 19 -11.79 -0.46 -5.42
C ASN A 19 -11.32 0.51 -4.32
N LYS A 20 -12.11 1.56 -4.07
CA LYS A 20 -11.81 2.57 -3.04
C LYS A 20 -11.87 2.03 -1.60
N ALA A 21 -12.50 0.87 -1.37
CA ALA A 21 -12.59 0.23 -0.05
C ALA A 21 -11.31 -0.54 0.35
N LEU A 22 -10.25 -0.48 -0.46
CA LEU A 22 -8.98 -1.14 -0.16
C LEU A 22 -8.28 -0.51 1.04
N THR A 23 -7.95 -1.37 2.00
CA THR A 23 -7.29 -1.01 3.25
C THR A 23 -5.77 -1.13 3.16
N VAL A 24 -5.08 -0.58 4.17
CA VAL A 24 -3.62 -0.69 4.31
C VAL A 24 -3.13 -2.14 4.46
N ASN A 25 -3.99 -3.07 4.88
CA ASN A 25 -3.64 -4.50 4.97
C ASN A 25 -3.21 -5.10 3.63
N ILE A 26 -3.80 -4.62 2.53
CA ILE A 26 -3.40 -5.03 1.18
C ILE A 26 -2.03 -4.46 0.81
N LEU A 27 -1.72 -3.24 1.25
CA LEU A 27 -0.39 -2.64 1.07
C LEU A 27 0.69 -3.47 1.80
N TYR A 28 0.44 -3.91 3.03
CA TYR A 28 1.34 -4.82 3.75
C TYR A 28 1.50 -6.16 3.04
N SER A 29 0.41 -6.72 2.53
CA SER A 29 0.44 -7.99 1.79
C SER A 29 1.28 -7.88 0.51
N LEU A 30 1.17 -6.77 -0.21
CA LEU A 30 1.99 -6.48 -1.39
C LEU A 30 3.47 -6.30 -1.04
N GLN A 31 3.77 -5.59 0.06
CA GLN A 31 5.15 -5.41 0.52
C GLN A 31 5.77 -6.75 0.95
N GLY A 32 5.07 -7.53 1.76
CA GLY A 32 5.51 -8.87 2.16
C GLY A 32 5.76 -9.77 0.94
N ALA A 33 4.87 -9.77 -0.05
CA ALA A 33 5.05 -10.52 -1.28
C ALA A 33 6.29 -10.06 -2.10
N ILE A 34 6.63 -8.77 -2.08
CA ILE A 34 7.85 -8.24 -2.73
C ILE A 34 9.10 -8.67 -1.98
N GLU A 35 9.09 -8.62 -0.64
CA GLU A 35 10.20 -9.02 0.21
C GLU A 35 10.36 -10.55 0.30
N GLY A 36 9.32 -11.30 -0.08
CA GLY A 36 9.29 -12.76 0.03
C GLY A 36 8.96 -13.24 1.46
N VAL A 37 8.31 -12.39 2.26
CA VAL A 37 7.98 -12.63 3.66
C VAL A 37 6.48 -12.46 3.91
N HIS A 38 6.00 -12.94 5.05
CA HIS A 38 4.59 -12.75 5.41
C HIS A 38 4.34 -11.30 5.85
N ALA A 39 3.15 -10.75 5.57
CA ALA A 39 2.83 -9.37 5.92
C ALA A 39 3.00 -9.06 7.43
N ALA A 40 2.72 -10.05 8.29
CA ALA A 40 2.88 -9.91 9.73
C ALA A 40 4.34 -9.91 10.21
N THR A 41 5.29 -10.34 9.38
CA THR A 41 6.72 -10.32 9.71
C THR A 41 7.41 -9.03 9.28
N LEU A 42 6.68 -8.10 8.64
CA LEU A 42 7.21 -6.78 8.32
C LEU A 42 7.59 -6.04 9.62
N PRO A 43 8.80 -5.45 9.70
CA PRO A 43 9.20 -4.65 10.83
C PRO A 43 8.19 -3.54 11.14
N THR A 44 7.98 -3.25 12.43
CA THR A 44 7.04 -2.22 12.89
C THR A 44 7.30 -0.86 12.23
N GLN A 45 8.57 -0.49 12.06
CA GLN A 45 8.95 0.76 11.41
C GLN A 45 8.45 0.83 9.96
N GLN A 46 8.69 -0.22 9.16
CA GLN A 46 8.18 -0.27 7.78
C GLN A 46 6.66 -0.25 7.74
N ARG A 47 5.98 -0.92 8.68
CA ARG A 47 4.52 -0.89 8.77
C ARG A 47 4.01 0.53 9.02
N GLN A 48 4.63 1.26 9.95
CA GLN A 48 4.29 2.66 10.23
C GLN A 48 4.50 3.54 9.00
N GLU A 49 5.64 3.40 8.30
CA GLU A 49 5.90 4.17 7.07
C GLU A 49 4.85 3.91 5.98
N LEU A 50 4.43 2.66 5.81
CA LEU A 50 3.39 2.27 4.86
C LEU A 50 2.01 2.77 5.30
N GLU A 51 1.72 2.77 6.59
CA GLU A 51 0.46 3.28 7.16
C GLU A 51 0.32 4.79 7.00
N THR A 52 1.36 5.54 7.38
CA THR A 52 1.41 7.00 7.22
C THR A 52 1.24 7.36 5.75
N TRP A 53 2.02 6.72 4.87
CA TRP A 53 1.91 6.96 3.44
C TRP A 53 0.52 6.61 2.89
N ALA A 54 -0.06 5.47 3.28
CA ALA A 54 -1.40 5.08 2.82
C ALA A 54 -2.43 6.12 3.25
N THR A 55 -2.37 6.57 4.51
CA THR A 55 -3.28 7.57 5.08
C THR A 55 -3.19 8.91 4.34
N GLU A 56 -1.99 9.38 4.03
CA GLU A 56 -1.77 10.58 3.22
C GLU A 56 -2.42 10.46 1.83
N GLN A 57 -2.24 9.31 1.17
CA GLN A 57 -2.86 9.04 -0.12
C GLN A 57 -4.39 8.92 -0.04
N MET A 58 -4.95 8.43 1.07
CA MET A 58 -6.40 8.42 1.27
C MET A 58 -6.94 9.84 1.30
N ARG A 59 -6.26 10.71 2.05
CA ARG A 59 -6.62 12.13 2.20
C ARG A 59 -6.54 12.88 0.86
N GLU A 60 -5.48 12.67 0.08
CA GLU A 60 -5.37 13.28 -1.26
C GLU A 60 -6.47 12.80 -2.22
N SER A 61 -6.85 11.51 -2.16
CA SER A 61 -7.91 10.96 -3.01
C SER A 61 -9.30 11.54 -2.72
N GLU A 62 -9.54 12.01 -1.49
CA GLU A 62 -10.78 12.65 -1.08
C GLU A 62 -10.79 14.16 -1.36
N SER A 63 -9.64 14.83 -1.25
CA SER A 63 -9.52 16.28 -1.54
C SER A 63 -9.72 16.65 -3.02
N TYR A 64 -9.61 15.71 -3.96
CA TYR A 64 -9.85 15.97 -5.40
C TYR A 64 -11.29 15.69 -5.86
N SER A 65 -12.24 15.45 -4.95
CA SER A 65 -13.68 15.32 -5.27
C SER A 65 -14.49 16.60 -5.02
N GLY A 66 -13.82 17.77 -4.91
CA GLY A 66 -14.44 19.09 -4.75
C GLY A 66 -14.51 19.87 -6.06
#